data_AF-A0A7S0HPM5-F1
#
_entry.id   AF-A0A7S0HPM5-F1
#
_cell.length_a   1.000
_cell.length_b   1.000
_cell.length_c   1.000
_cell.angle_alpha   90.00
_cell.angle_beta   90.00
_cell.angle_gamma   90.00
#
_symmetry.space_group_name_H-M   'P 1'
#
loop_
_entity.id
_entity.type
_entity.pdbx_description
1 polymer ?
#
loop_
_entity_poly.entity_id
_entity_poly.type
_entity_poly.pdbx_seq_one_letter_code
_entity_poly.pdbx_strand_id
1 'polypeptide(L)'
;RAPARSTASSRRHTDGLPDNRRSSMLFALALSSLSVSRVAEIQVAVDWDAPSTRVASTAATVEVDVMPFLGRTREGGPFDAYAAALQNLGAEFVRFSPWFPYPRVVVPELRPPDCTQTKPATNWNSTLFDQIVSDFMLAVCGPGASLNFSCSHSVAQQLSTLPSWMYKGAWPLPDGTVPQDPWQYKGFSAYSVGIELVDESCEPMAAYVARVVAHYTRGGHSDTCGHWHPSGFFYKWSVL
;
A
#
# COMPACT_ATOMS: atom_id res chain seq x y z
N ARG A 1 -5.78 42.02 30.73
CA ARG A 1 -5.11 42.57 31.93
C ARG A 1 -3.60 42.36 31.74
N ALA A 2 -2.91 43.30 31.09
CA ALA A 2 -1.45 43.44 31.23
C ALA A 2 -1.18 44.18 32.56
N PRO A 3 0.04 44.08 33.13
CA PRO A 3 1.03 45.15 32.91
C PRO A 3 2.48 44.61 32.71
N ALA A 4 3.28 45.19 31.80
CA ALA A 4 4.26 46.30 31.97
C ALA A 4 5.60 45.84 32.63
N ARG A 5 6.71 45.79 31.88
CA ARG A 5 7.73 46.86 31.66
C ARG A 5 8.36 47.42 32.93
N SER A 6 9.69 47.31 33.10
CA SER A 6 10.63 48.42 33.42
C SER A 6 12.07 47.89 33.58
N THR A 7 13.02 48.23 32.70
CA THR A 7 13.98 49.36 32.71
C THR A 7 15.25 49.18 33.54
N ALA A 8 16.36 49.46 32.85
CA ALA A 8 17.75 49.65 33.27
C ALA A 8 17.99 50.69 34.39
N SER A 9 19.16 50.61 35.03
CA SER A 9 20.03 51.73 35.48
C SER A 9 21.11 51.18 36.45
N SER A 10 22.39 51.10 36.06
CA SER A 10 23.44 52.11 36.27
C SER A 10 23.82 52.45 37.72
N ARG A 11 25.07 52.13 38.12
CA ARG A 11 26.07 52.96 38.86
C ARG A 11 27.33 52.11 39.10
N ARG A 12 28.48 52.42 38.48
CA ARG A 12 29.55 53.36 38.86
C ARG A 12 30.24 53.05 40.19
N HIS A 13 31.47 52.55 40.12
CA HIS A 13 32.52 52.76 41.12
C HIS A 13 33.80 53.21 40.40
N THR A 14 34.32 54.36 40.80
CA THR A 14 35.64 54.89 40.47
C THR A 14 36.68 54.25 41.38
N ASP A 15 37.93 54.12 40.92
CA ASP A 15 39.11 54.72 41.57
C ASP A 15 40.42 54.17 40.95
N GLY A 16 41.42 55.06 40.84
CA GLY A 16 42.84 54.68 40.82
C GLY A 16 43.58 54.76 39.49
N LEU A 17 44.05 55.96 39.13
CA LEU A 17 45.26 56.13 38.31
C LEU A 17 46.49 55.61 39.08
N PRO A 18 47.52 55.07 38.39
CA PRO A 18 48.65 55.94 38.15
C PRO A 18 49.20 55.92 36.72
N ASP A 19 49.71 57.10 36.42
CA ASP A 19 50.54 57.55 35.32
C ASP A 19 51.77 56.66 35.06
N ASN A 20 51.99 56.24 33.82
CA ASN A 20 53.27 56.42 33.10
C ASN A 20 53.34 55.70 31.74
N ARG A 21 53.93 56.43 30.78
CA ARG A 21 54.74 55.96 29.65
C ARG A 21 54.03 55.32 28.45
N ARG A 22 53.91 56.18 27.43
CA ARG A 22 54.01 55.92 25.99
C ARG A 22 54.39 54.49 25.60
N SER A 23 53.44 53.77 24.98
CA SER A 23 53.75 52.69 24.03
C SER A 23 52.65 52.63 22.99
N SER A 24 52.99 53.02 21.77
CA SER A 24 52.14 52.92 20.58
C SER A 24 51.87 51.44 20.27
N MET A 25 50.69 50.95 20.59
CA MET A 25 50.22 49.64 20.11
C MET A 25 49.46 49.83 18.79
N LEU A 26 50.11 49.41 17.70
CA LEU A 26 49.47 49.14 16.42
C LEU A 26 48.46 48.00 16.60
N PHE A 27 47.16 48.30 16.52
CA PHE A 27 46.12 47.29 16.38
C PHE A 27 46.16 46.76 14.94
N ALA A 28 46.81 45.61 14.74
CA ALA A 28 46.66 44.85 13.50
C ALA A 28 45.25 44.27 13.47
N LEU A 29 44.36 44.84 12.64
CA LEU A 29 43.11 44.19 12.27
C LEU A 29 43.46 42.88 11.53
N ALA A 30 43.38 41.76 12.22
CA ALA A 30 43.34 40.46 11.58
C ALA A 30 42.03 40.38 10.80
N LEU A 31 42.07 40.70 9.49
CA LEU A 31 41.02 40.30 8.55
C LEU A 31 40.96 38.77 8.60
N SER A 32 40.02 38.27 9.38
CA SER A 32 39.63 36.87 9.35
C SER A 32 38.96 36.67 8.01
N SER A 33 39.73 36.26 7.00
CA SER A 33 39.22 35.86 5.70
C SER A 33 38.27 34.69 5.92
N LEU A 34 36.97 34.98 5.93
CA LEU A 34 35.91 33.98 5.79
C LEU A 34 36.14 33.29 4.45
N SER A 35 36.81 32.14 4.50
CA SER A 35 36.87 31.22 3.37
C SER A 35 35.45 30.70 3.12
N VAL A 36 34.72 31.38 2.23
CA VAL A 36 33.52 30.80 1.63
C VAL A 36 34.01 29.64 0.78
N SER A 37 33.90 28.42 1.30
CA SER A 37 34.12 27.21 0.52
C SER A 37 33.16 27.26 -0.66
N ARG A 38 33.68 27.51 -1.86
CA ARG A 38 32.90 27.37 -3.09
C ARG A 38 32.50 25.90 -3.16
N VAL A 39 31.21 25.63 -3.14
CA VAL A 39 30.69 24.31 -3.49
C VAL A 39 31.23 24.02 -4.88
N ALA A 40 31.96 22.90 -5.03
CA ALA A 40 32.45 22.49 -6.33
C ALA A 40 31.25 22.33 -7.27
N GLU A 41 31.23 23.10 -8.35
CA GLU A 41 30.19 23.03 -9.35
C GLU A 41 30.35 21.70 -10.11
N ILE A 42 29.47 20.74 -9.82
CA ILE A 42 29.45 19.47 -10.56
C ILE A 42 28.80 19.75 -11.91
N GLN A 43 29.63 19.84 -12.94
CA GLN A 43 29.18 19.91 -14.32
C GLN A 43 28.81 18.50 -14.79
N VAL A 44 27.51 18.25 -14.97
CA VAL A 44 27.01 17.02 -15.58
C VAL A 44 26.88 17.28 -17.08
N ALA A 45 27.80 16.72 -17.86
CA ALA A 45 27.71 16.72 -19.32
C ALA A 45 27.05 15.40 -19.77
N VAL A 46 25.94 15.51 -20.51
CA VAL A 46 25.29 14.35 -21.14
C VAL A 46 25.70 14.32 -22.61
N ASP A 47 26.34 13.23 -23.01
CA ASP A 47 26.61 12.93 -24.42
C ASP A 47 25.41 12.16 -24.99
N TRP A 48 24.62 12.83 -25.84
CA TRP A 48 23.44 12.24 -26.48
C TRP A 48 23.75 11.41 -27.72
N ASP A 49 24.97 11.55 -28.28
CA ASP A 49 25.43 10.80 -29.45
C ASP A 49 26.17 9.52 -29.04
N ALA A 50 26.58 9.42 -27.76
CA ALA A 50 27.13 8.19 -27.20
C ALA A 50 26.09 7.05 -27.22
N PRO A 51 26.50 5.81 -27.58
CA PRO A 51 25.62 4.65 -27.49
C PRO A 51 25.08 4.45 -26.06
N SER A 52 23.79 4.14 -25.94
CA SER A 52 23.18 3.86 -24.64
C SER A 52 23.90 2.71 -23.94
N THR A 53 24.43 2.96 -22.74
CA THR A 53 25.06 1.89 -21.94
C THR A 53 24.02 0.95 -21.32
N ARG A 54 22.79 1.44 -21.15
CA ARG A 54 21.62 0.72 -20.64
C ARG A 54 20.35 1.29 -21.28
N VAL A 55 19.35 0.43 -21.46
CA VAL A 55 17.97 0.82 -21.76
C VAL A 55 17.14 0.52 -20.53
N ALA A 56 16.46 1.52 -19.98
CA ALA A 56 15.46 1.33 -18.93
C ALA A 56 14.07 1.27 -19.58
N SER A 57 13.28 0.27 -19.23
CA SER A 57 11.87 0.18 -19.61
C SER A 57 11.02 0.39 -18.36
N THR A 58 9.99 1.24 -18.46
CA THR A 58 9.08 1.54 -17.35
C THR A 58 7.65 1.45 -17.85
N ALA A 59 6.81 0.73 -17.10
CA ALA A 59 5.39 0.65 -17.35
C ALA A 59 4.64 1.62 -16.42
N ALA A 60 3.72 2.42 -16.97
CA ALA A 60 2.79 3.19 -16.14
C ALA A 60 1.80 2.22 -15.49
N THR A 61 1.68 2.25 -14.15
CA THR A 61 0.76 1.40 -13.41
C THR A 61 -0.15 2.20 -12.49
N VAL A 62 -1.37 1.71 -12.30
CA VAL A 62 -2.30 2.19 -11.27
C VAL A 62 -2.63 1.03 -10.36
N GLU A 63 -2.51 1.24 -9.05
CA GLU A 63 -2.96 0.28 -8.04
C GLU A 63 -4.33 0.69 -7.49
N VAL A 64 -5.25 -0.26 -7.48
CA VAL A 64 -6.59 -0.12 -6.92
C VAL A 64 -6.68 -0.95 -5.65
N ASP A 65 -6.74 -0.26 -4.51
CA ASP A 65 -6.93 -0.86 -3.21
C ASP A 65 -8.40 -1.00 -2.85
N VAL A 66 -8.76 -2.14 -2.24
CA VAL A 66 -10.14 -2.36 -1.79
C VAL A 66 -10.50 -1.42 -0.64
N MET A 67 -11.48 -0.54 -0.89
CA MET A 67 -11.98 0.45 0.06
C MET A 67 -13.51 0.60 -0.06
N PRO A 68 -14.20 1.15 0.96
CA PRO A 68 -15.66 1.26 0.96
C PRO A 68 -16.24 1.98 -0.27
N PHE A 69 -15.50 2.94 -0.83
CA PHE A 69 -15.94 3.68 -2.03
C PHE A 69 -16.01 2.80 -3.30
N LEU A 70 -15.36 1.64 -3.33
CA LEU A 70 -15.47 0.64 -4.40
C LEU A 70 -16.61 -0.36 -4.16
N GLY A 71 -17.11 -0.45 -2.93
CA GLY A 71 -18.23 -1.32 -2.59
C GLY A 71 -19.56 -0.61 -2.80
N ARG A 72 -20.60 -1.35 -3.22
CA ARG A 72 -21.99 -0.85 -3.32
C ARG A 72 -22.62 -0.69 -1.93
N THR A 73 -22.10 0.29 -1.20
CA THR A 73 -22.37 0.57 0.22
C THR A 73 -22.82 2.02 0.39
N ARG A 74 -23.16 2.40 1.62
CA ARG A 74 -23.50 3.80 1.96
C ARG A 74 -22.32 4.74 1.72
N GLU A 75 -21.10 4.25 1.91
CA GLU A 75 -19.84 4.95 1.70
C GLU A 75 -19.29 4.80 0.27
N GLY A 76 -20.05 4.14 -0.62
CA GLY A 76 -19.74 3.95 -2.03
C GLY A 76 -19.56 5.26 -2.80
N GLY A 77 -18.72 5.22 -3.84
CA GLY A 77 -18.39 6.38 -4.67
C GLY A 77 -19.23 6.51 -5.95
N PRO A 78 -18.96 7.53 -6.78
CA PRO A 78 -19.58 7.68 -8.09
C PRO A 78 -19.02 6.62 -9.07
N PHE A 79 -19.58 5.42 -9.05
CA PHE A 79 -19.12 4.25 -9.82
C PHE A 79 -18.88 4.54 -11.31
N ASP A 80 -19.77 5.32 -11.94
CA ASP A 80 -19.64 5.66 -13.36
C ASP A 80 -18.40 6.51 -13.64
N ALA A 81 -18.09 7.47 -12.76
CA ALA A 81 -16.91 8.32 -12.90
C ALA A 81 -15.62 7.52 -12.68
N TYR A 82 -15.63 6.60 -11.72
CA TYR A 82 -14.52 5.68 -11.47
C TYR A 82 -14.30 4.73 -12.66
N ALA A 83 -15.37 4.14 -13.20
CA ALA A 83 -15.29 3.29 -14.38
C ALA A 83 -14.78 4.04 -15.61
N ALA A 84 -15.27 5.25 -15.85
CA ALA A 84 -14.78 6.10 -16.93
C ALA A 84 -13.30 6.47 -16.74
N ALA A 85 -12.86 6.77 -15.52
CA ALA A 85 -11.46 7.06 -15.24
C ALA A 85 -10.56 5.85 -15.51
N LEU A 86 -10.94 4.65 -15.04
CA LEU A 86 -10.17 3.43 -15.23
C LEU A 86 -10.12 2.97 -16.68
N GLN A 87 -11.23 3.03 -17.42
CA GLN A 87 -11.24 2.72 -18.86
C GLN A 87 -10.31 3.62 -19.66
N ASN A 88 -10.26 4.91 -19.31
CA ASN A 88 -9.46 5.92 -20.00
C ASN A 88 -8.02 6.05 -19.48
N LEU A 89 -7.57 5.17 -18.58
CA LEU A 89 -6.18 5.17 -18.12
C LEU A 89 -5.24 4.90 -19.31
N GLY A 90 -4.23 5.74 -19.48
CA GLY A 90 -3.07 5.46 -20.35
C GLY A 90 -2.04 4.54 -19.67
N ALA A 91 -2.49 3.66 -18.77
CA ALA A 91 -1.62 2.74 -18.03
C ALA A 91 -1.36 1.47 -18.85
N GLU A 92 -0.16 0.91 -18.74
CA GLU A 92 0.17 -0.36 -19.38
C GLU A 92 -0.37 -1.54 -18.55
N PHE A 93 -0.32 -1.41 -17.22
CA PHE A 93 -0.90 -2.37 -16.29
C PHE A 93 -1.80 -1.69 -15.27
N VAL A 94 -2.95 -2.28 -15.00
CA VAL A 94 -3.81 -1.92 -13.87
C VAL A 94 -3.69 -3.02 -12.82
N ARG A 95 -3.17 -2.67 -11.65
CA ARG A 95 -2.96 -3.57 -10.51
C ARG A 95 -4.17 -3.52 -9.60
N PHE A 96 -4.69 -4.68 -9.24
CA PHE A 96 -5.72 -4.80 -8.22
C PHE A 96 -5.13 -5.40 -6.95
N SER A 97 -5.24 -4.67 -5.83
CA SER A 97 -4.59 -4.99 -4.56
C SER A 97 -5.63 -5.12 -3.44
N PRO A 98 -6.24 -6.31 -3.28
CA PRO A 98 -7.11 -6.61 -2.15
C PRO A 98 -6.32 -6.68 -0.83
N TRP A 99 -6.41 -5.62 -0.04
CA TRP A 99 -5.62 -5.45 1.19
C TRP A 99 -6.41 -5.62 2.50
N PHE A 100 -5.67 -5.90 3.58
CA PHE A 100 -6.15 -6.44 4.86
C PHE A 100 -7.02 -5.54 5.77
N PRO A 101 -7.22 -4.23 5.58
CA PRO A 101 -8.09 -3.43 6.46
C PRO A 101 -9.56 -3.88 6.51
N TYR A 102 -10.02 -4.61 5.50
CA TYR A 102 -11.38 -5.12 5.39
C TYR A 102 -11.36 -6.64 5.15
N PRO A 103 -10.89 -7.45 6.11
CA PRO A 103 -10.60 -8.86 5.86
C PRO A 103 -11.87 -9.68 5.53
N ARG A 104 -13.04 -9.27 6.03
CA ARG A 104 -14.34 -9.87 5.66
C ARG A 104 -14.69 -9.66 4.19
N VAL A 105 -14.12 -8.64 3.56
CA VAL A 105 -14.33 -8.33 2.14
C VAL A 105 -13.33 -9.07 1.27
N VAL A 106 -12.04 -9.10 1.66
CA VAL A 106 -10.96 -9.53 0.76
C VAL A 106 -10.41 -10.93 1.03
N VAL A 107 -10.79 -11.60 2.12
CA VAL A 107 -10.32 -12.93 2.48
C VAL A 107 -11.48 -13.93 2.39
N PRO A 108 -11.62 -14.66 1.27
CA PRO A 108 -12.69 -15.63 1.11
C PRO A 108 -12.65 -16.75 2.15
N GLU A 109 -11.46 -17.20 2.54
CA GLU A 109 -11.26 -18.23 3.58
C GLU A 109 -10.90 -17.60 4.92
N LEU A 110 -11.74 -16.70 5.43
CA LEU A 110 -11.46 -15.95 6.67
C LEU A 110 -11.24 -16.86 7.91
N ARG A 111 -11.76 -18.09 7.88
CA ARG A 111 -11.60 -19.11 8.94
C ARG A 111 -10.85 -20.32 8.40
N PRO A 112 -10.11 -21.06 9.25
CA PRO A 112 -9.46 -22.29 8.84
C PRO A 112 -10.51 -23.32 8.36
N PRO A 113 -10.15 -24.20 7.44
CA PRO A 113 -11.04 -25.25 6.99
C PRO A 113 -11.32 -26.24 8.12
N ASP A 114 -12.58 -26.65 8.25
CA ASP A 114 -13.01 -27.74 9.14
C ASP A 114 -13.34 -28.97 8.29
N CYS A 115 -12.28 -29.67 7.86
CA CYS A 115 -12.43 -30.92 7.12
C CYS A 115 -12.71 -32.06 8.09
N THR A 116 -13.98 -32.37 8.34
CA THR A 116 -14.36 -33.65 8.97
C THR A 116 -14.84 -34.63 7.93
N GLN A 117 -14.75 -35.92 8.20
CA GLN A 117 -15.20 -36.97 7.28
C GLN A 117 -16.70 -36.89 6.95
N THR A 118 -17.48 -36.14 7.74
CA THR A 118 -18.95 -36.05 7.63
C THR A 118 -19.45 -34.68 7.22
N LYS A 119 -18.57 -33.67 7.08
CA LYS A 119 -18.96 -32.31 6.68
C LYS A 119 -17.92 -31.69 5.75
N PRO A 120 -18.32 -31.14 4.59
CA PRO A 120 -17.42 -30.32 3.79
C PRO A 120 -17.04 -29.07 4.59
N ALA A 121 -15.81 -28.57 4.41
CA ALA A 121 -15.56 -27.21 4.87
C ALA A 121 -16.43 -26.24 4.06
N THR A 122 -16.98 -25.27 4.77
CA THR A 122 -17.78 -24.18 4.20
C THR A 122 -17.16 -22.84 4.60
N ASN A 123 -15.83 -22.81 4.64
CA ASN A 123 -15.07 -21.63 5.05
C ASN A 123 -14.82 -20.66 3.89
N TRP A 124 -15.13 -21.03 2.64
CA TRP A 124 -15.08 -20.12 1.48
C TRP A 124 -16.33 -19.26 1.39
N ASN A 125 -16.17 -17.94 1.51
CA ASN A 125 -17.20 -16.95 1.22
C ASN A 125 -16.59 -15.77 0.47
N SER A 126 -16.74 -15.77 -0.85
CA SER A 126 -16.24 -14.72 -1.74
C SER A 126 -17.28 -13.67 -2.13
N THR A 127 -18.52 -13.71 -1.63
CA THR A 127 -19.64 -12.89 -2.16
C THR A 127 -19.32 -11.41 -2.29
N LEU A 128 -18.70 -10.80 -1.27
CA LEU A 128 -18.31 -9.39 -1.32
C LEU A 128 -17.10 -9.16 -2.23
N PHE A 129 -16.15 -10.10 -2.21
CA PHE A 129 -14.96 -10.00 -3.02
C PHE A 129 -15.27 -10.10 -4.51
N ASP A 130 -16.13 -11.05 -4.88
CA ASP A 130 -16.60 -11.29 -6.23
C ASP A 130 -17.27 -10.05 -6.82
N GLN A 131 -18.09 -9.37 -6.02
CA GLN A 131 -18.72 -8.12 -6.44
C GLN A 131 -17.68 -7.05 -6.78
N ILE A 132 -16.66 -6.88 -5.93
CA ILE A 132 -15.63 -5.85 -6.12
C ILE A 132 -14.74 -6.19 -7.30
N VAL A 133 -14.31 -7.45 -7.42
CA VAL A 133 -13.52 -7.90 -8.58
C VAL A 133 -14.34 -7.72 -9.85
N SER A 134 -15.64 -8.05 -9.84
CA SER A 134 -16.52 -7.87 -10.99
C SER A 134 -16.66 -6.40 -11.39
N ASP A 135 -16.95 -5.52 -10.42
CA ASP A 135 -17.07 -4.08 -10.65
C ASP A 135 -15.74 -3.47 -11.13
N PHE A 136 -14.60 -3.92 -10.60
CA PHE A 136 -13.26 -3.53 -11.06
C PHE A 136 -13.00 -4.01 -12.50
N MET A 137 -13.25 -5.29 -12.80
CA MET A 137 -13.04 -5.83 -14.14
C MET A 137 -13.94 -5.16 -15.17
N LEU A 138 -15.18 -4.83 -14.82
CA LEU A 138 -16.08 -4.04 -15.65
C LEU A 138 -15.55 -2.61 -15.85
N ALA A 139 -15.03 -1.99 -14.79
CA ALA A 139 -14.47 -0.64 -14.84
C ALA A 139 -13.21 -0.55 -15.69
N VAL A 140 -12.36 -1.57 -15.70
CA VAL A 140 -11.13 -1.59 -16.50
C VAL A 140 -11.37 -2.10 -17.91
N CYS A 141 -12.05 -3.24 -18.05
CA CYS A 141 -12.14 -3.98 -19.32
C CYS A 141 -13.49 -3.80 -20.04
N GLY A 142 -14.47 -3.14 -19.43
CA GLY A 142 -15.81 -2.98 -19.97
C GLY A 142 -16.66 -4.27 -19.92
N PRO A 143 -17.87 -4.27 -20.51
CA PRO A 143 -18.81 -5.39 -20.42
C PRO A 143 -18.29 -6.72 -21.01
N GLY A 144 -17.26 -6.66 -21.87
CA GLY A 144 -16.64 -7.83 -22.50
C GLY A 144 -15.73 -8.65 -21.57
N ALA A 145 -15.43 -8.16 -20.36
CA ALA A 145 -14.49 -8.77 -19.42
C ALA A 145 -14.86 -10.21 -19.06
N SER A 146 -16.14 -10.47 -18.80
CA SER A 146 -16.67 -11.79 -18.41
C SER A 146 -17.30 -12.56 -19.56
N LEU A 147 -17.73 -11.88 -20.65
CA LEU A 147 -18.49 -12.50 -21.74
C LEU A 147 -17.60 -13.07 -22.85
N ASN A 148 -16.53 -12.36 -23.23
CA ASN A 148 -15.69 -12.71 -24.38
C ASN A 148 -14.18 -12.60 -24.10
N PHE A 149 -13.78 -12.51 -22.83
CA PHE A 149 -12.37 -12.40 -22.44
C PHE A 149 -11.62 -11.22 -23.08
N SER A 150 -12.34 -10.14 -23.37
CA SER A 150 -11.78 -8.95 -24.02
C SER A 150 -11.46 -7.91 -22.96
N CYS A 151 -10.20 -7.49 -22.91
CA CYS A 151 -9.74 -6.37 -22.10
C CYS A 151 -8.65 -5.63 -22.88
N SER A 152 -8.75 -4.30 -22.96
CA SER A 152 -7.71 -3.45 -23.57
C SER A 152 -6.49 -3.26 -22.68
N HIS A 153 -6.64 -3.52 -21.38
CA HIS A 153 -5.61 -3.32 -20.37
C HIS A 153 -5.07 -4.66 -19.86
N SER A 154 -3.79 -4.69 -19.49
CA SER A 154 -3.25 -5.80 -18.73
C SER A 154 -3.65 -5.64 -17.28
N VAL A 155 -4.45 -6.57 -16.76
CA VAL A 155 -4.88 -6.56 -15.35
C VAL A 155 -3.96 -7.48 -14.56
N ALA A 156 -3.21 -6.94 -13.62
CA ALA A 156 -2.36 -7.71 -12.73
C ALA A 156 -2.95 -7.80 -11.33
N GLN A 157 -2.91 -8.98 -10.73
CA GLN A 157 -3.43 -9.18 -9.37
C GLN A 157 -2.30 -9.17 -8.37
N GLN A 158 -2.44 -8.35 -7.33
CA GLN A 158 -1.55 -8.30 -6.18
C GLN A 158 -2.29 -8.89 -4.98
N LEU A 159 -2.23 -10.20 -4.84
CA LEU A 159 -2.84 -10.92 -3.73
C LEU A 159 -2.02 -10.69 -2.46
N SER A 160 -2.25 -9.55 -1.80
CA SER A 160 -1.45 -9.06 -0.68
C SER A 160 -1.93 -9.52 0.69
N THR A 161 -3.16 -10.05 0.78
CA THR A 161 -3.76 -10.50 2.04
C THR A 161 -4.03 -11.99 2.02
N LEU A 162 -3.37 -12.71 2.93
CA LEU A 162 -3.58 -14.13 3.16
C LEU A 162 -4.47 -14.35 4.39
N PRO A 163 -5.12 -15.51 4.53
CA PRO A 163 -5.86 -15.85 5.73
C PRO A 163 -4.97 -15.87 6.98
N SER A 164 -5.39 -15.21 8.07
CA SER A 164 -4.56 -15.12 9.29
C SER A 164 -4.23 -16.48 9.90
N TRP A 165 -5.10 -17.49 9.74
CA TRP A 165 -4.84 -18.84 10.23
C TRP A 165 -3.67 -19.55 9.54
N MET A 166 -3.11 -18.99 8.46
CA MET A 166 -1.87 -19.47 7.86
C MET A 166 -0.61 -19.02 8.62
N TYR A 167 -0.71 -18.09 9.58
CA TYR A 167 0.43 -17.55 10.31
C TYR A 167 0.47 -17.97 11.78
N LYS A 168 1.67 -18.22 12.30
CA LYS A 168 1.90 -18.57 13.70
C LYS A 168 1.39 -17.45 14.62
N GLY A 169 0.56 -17.81 15.60
CA GLY A 169 0.03 -16.87 16.59
C GLY A 169 -1.03 -15.87 16.10
N ALA A 170 -1.46 -15.98 14.84
CA ALA A 170 -2.44 -15.07 14.23
C ALA A 170 -3.88 -15.63 14.23
N TRP A 171 -4.07 -16.83 14.77
CA TRP A 171 -5.38 -17.47 14.93
C TRP A 171 -5.47 -18.21 16.29
N PRO A 172 -6.62 -18.21 17.00
CA PRO A 172 -7.87 -17.51 16.65
C PRO A 172 -7.70 -15.98 16.68
N LEU A 173 -8.43 -15.29 15.79
CA LEU A 173 -8.49 -13.83 15.83
C LEU A 173 -9.16 -13.39 17.13
N PRO A 174 -8.61 -12.41 17.87
CA PRO A 174 -9.25 -11.89 19.08
C PRO A 174 -10.66 -11.34 18.78
N ASP A 175 -11.56 -11.42 19.76
CA ASP A 175 -12.93 -10.91 19.60
C ASP A 175 -12.95 -9.43 19.19
N GLY A 176 -13.81 -9.09 18.24
CA GLY A 176 -13.96 -7.72 17.73
C GLY A 176 -12.88 -7.25 16.74
N THR A 177 -11.87 -8.08 16.48
CA THR A 177 -10.80 -7.81 15.50
C THR A 177 -11.33 -7.75 14.07
N VAL A 178 -12.24 -8.65 13.72
CA VAL A 178 -12.97 -8.60 12.45
C VAL A 178 -14.43 -8.23 12.73
N PRO A 179 -14.85 -6.99 12.44
CA PRO A 179 -16.21 -6.54 12.70
C PRO A 179 -17.27 -7.36 11.96
N GLN A 180 -18.51 -7.31 12.43
CA GLN A 180 -19.64 -7.89 11.72
C GLN A 180 -19.96 -7.09 10.45
N ASP A 181 -19.91 -5.76 10.53
CA ASP A 181 -19.96 -4.91 9.36
C ASP A 181 -18.66 -5.08 8.52
N PRO A 182 -18.74 -5.60 7.28
CA PRO A 182 -17.56 -5.83 6.45
C PRO A 182 -16.75 -4.58 6.13
N TRP A 183 -17.38 -3.39 6.19
CA TRP A 183 -16.75 -2.12 5.82
C TRP A 183 -16.34 -1.28 7.02
N GLN A 184 -16.53 -1.79 8.24
CA GLN A 184 -16.07 -1.11 9.44
C GLN A 184 -14.54 -1.20 9.56
N TYR A 185 -13.86 -0.07 9.43
CA TYR A 185 -12.43 0.03 9.70
C TYR A 185 -12.13 -0.13 11.20
N LYS A 186 -11.14 -0.97 11.54
CA LYS A 186 -10.67 -1.21 12.92
C LYS A 186 -9.20 -0.92 13.15
N GLY A 187 -8.55 -0.18 12.26
CA GLY A 187 -7.11 0.05 12.33
C GLY A 187 -6.32 -1.05 11.62
N PHE A 188 -5.11 -0.71 11.19
CA PHE A 188 -4.23 -1.66 10.49
C PHE A 188 -3.78 -2.83 11.37
N SER A 189 -3.70 -2.63 12.69
CA SER A 189 -3.27 -3.67 13.62
C SER A 189 -4.29 -4.79 13.82
N ALA A 190 -5.54 -4.63 13.36
CA ALA A 190 -6.58 -5.63 13.57
C ALA A 190 -6.22 -6.95 12.86
N TYR A 191 -5.90 -6.91 11.57
CA TYR A 191 -5.64 -8.14 10.80
C TYR A 191 -4.15 -8.37 10.47
N SER A 192 -3.26 -7.47 10.91
CA SER A 192 -1.81 -7.57 10.70
C SER A 192 -1.14 -8.27 11.89
N VAL A 193 -1.33 -9.59 11.99
CA VAL A 193 -0.77 -10.42 13.06
C VAL A 193 -0.06 -11.62 12.45
N GLY A 194 1.13 -11.95 12.98
CA GLY A 194 1.97 -13.04 12.49
C GLY A 194 2.79 -12.66 11.25
N ILE A 195 4.02 -13.16 11.19
CA ILE A 195 4.93 -12.97 10.04
C ILE A 195 5.51 -14.29 9.53
N GLU A 196 5.38 -15.37 10.32
CA GLU A 196 5.85 -16.70 9.97
C GLU A 196 4.67 -17.60 9.61
N LEU A 197 4.79 -18.34 8.51
CA LEU A 197 3.79 -19.33 8.13
C LEU A 197 3.77 -20.49 9.14
N VAL A 198 2.58 -21.02 9.41
CA VAL A 198 2.41 -22.26 10.19
C VAL A 198 3.09 -23.43 9.47
N ASP A 199 2.97 -23.47 8.14
CA ASP A 199 3.62 -24.47 7.28
C ASP A 199 4.74 -23.81 6.47
N GLU A 200 5.99 -24.14 6.83
CA GLU A 200 7.20 -23.56 6.24
C GLU A 200 7.47 -24.07 4.81
N SER A 201 6.80 -25.13 4.36
CA SER A 201 6.88 -25.58 2.95
C SER A 201 6.26 -24.59 1.96
N CYS A 202 5.43 -23.65 2.47
CA CYS A 202 4.60 -22.73 1.68
C CYS A 202 3.52 -23.42 0.83
N GLU A 203 3.36 -24.75 0.90
CA GLU A 203 2.37 -25.48 0.08
C GLU A 203 0.93 -25.03 0.36
N PRO A 204 0.45 -24.89 1.62
CA PRO A 204 -0.91 -24.45 1.87
C PRO A 204 -1.18 -23.02 1.40
N MET A 205 -0.17 -22.14 1.51
CA MET A 205 -0.24 -20.77 1.00
C MET A 205 -0.37 -20.75 -0.52
N ALA A 206 0.49 -21.49 -1.23
CA ALA A 206 0.44 -21.60 -2.69
C ALA A 206 -0.89 -22.22 -3.15
N ALA A 207 -1.40 -23.24 -2.46
CA ALA A 207 -2.69 -23.85 -2.74
C ALA A 207 -3.85 -22.86 -2.58
N TYR A 208 -3.83 -22.00 -1.56
CA TYR A 208 -4.83 -20.95 -1.39
C TYR A 208 -4.78 -19.93 -2.52
N VAL A 209 -3.59 -19.42 -2.87
CA VAL A 209 -3.41 -18.50 -3.99
C VAL A 209 -3.93 -19.13 -5.29
N ALA A 210 -3.63 -20.41 -5.52
CA ALA A 210 -4.13 -21.15 -6.69
C ALA A 210 -5.66 -21.28 -6.70
N ARG A 211 -6.32 -21.43 -5.53
CA ARG A 211 -7.79 -21.43 -5.43
C ARG A 211 -8.38 -20.07 -5.78
N VAL A 212 -7.82 -18.97 -5.26
CA VAL A 212 -8.24 -17.61 -5.61
C VAL A 212 -8.10 -17.37 -7.12
N VAL A 213 -6.94 -17.68 -7.69
CA VAL A 213 -6.71 -17.54 -9.14
C VAL A 213 -7.69 -18.40 -9.94
N ALA A 214 -7.88 -19.65 -9.57
CA ALA A 214 -8.81 -20.55 -10.25
C ALA A 214 -10.28 -20.08 -10.13
N HIS A 215 -10.66 -19.52 -8.98
CA HIS A 215 -11.97 -18.93 -8.78
C HIS A 215 -12.25 -17.86 -9.84
N TYR A 216 -11.29 -16.99 -10.16
CA TYR A 216 -11.53 -15.89 -11.09
C TYR A 216 -11.20 -16.21 -12.56
N THR A 217 -10.37 -17.22 -12.82
CA THR A 217 -9.87 -17.52 -14.18
C THR A 217 -10.39 -18.83 -14.78
N ARG A 218 -10.92 -19.75 -13.98
CA ARG A 218 -11.35 -21.10 -14.41
C ARG A 218 -12.79 -21.45 -14.06
N GLY A 219 -13.61 -20.47 -13.69
CA GLY A 219 -15.02 -20.66 -13.36
C GLY A 219 -15.30 -21.30 -12.01
N GLY A 220 -14.26 -21.55 -11.20
CA GLY A 220 -14.38 -22.14 -9.87
C GLY A 220 -13.14 -22.93 -9.45
N HIS A 221 -13.21 -23.56 -8.27
CA HIS A 221 -12.16 -24.42 -7.74
C HIS A 221 -12.71 -25.40 -6.70
N SER A 222 -11.89 -26.40 -6.33
CA SER A 222 -12.14 -27.21 -5.14
C SER A 222 -11.40 -26.65 -3.94
N ASP A 223 -12.04 -26.62 -2.76
CA ASP A 223 -11.40 -26.23 -1.50
C ASP A 223 -10.47 -27.33 -0.95
N THR A 224 -9.86 -27.07 0.22
CA THR A 224 -8.96 -28.01 0.89
C THR A 224 -9.63 -29.32 1.30
N CYS A 225 -10.96 -29.38 1.39
CA CYS A 225 -11.71 -30.60 1.68
C CYS A 225 -12.31 -31.25 0.41
N GLY A 226 -12.00 -30.72 -0.77
CA GLY A 226 -12.46 -31.23 -2.06
C GLY A 226 -13.85 -30.76 -2.49
N HIS A 227 -14.49 -29.83 -1.79
CA HIS A 227 -15.79 -29.31 -2.19
C HIS A 227 -15.64 -28.29 -3.33
N TRP A 228 -16.51 -28.40 -4.34
CA TRP A 228 -16.49 -27.51 -5.50
C TRP A 228 -17.21 -26.19 -5.21
N HIS A 229 -16.52 -25.09 -5.47
CA HIS A 229 -17.02 -23.72 -5.36
C HIS A 229 -17.12 -23.10 -6.76
N PRO A 230 -18.32 -23.03 -7.36
CA PRO A 230 -18.51 -22.38 -8.66
C PRO A 230 -18.41 -20.85 -8.51
N SER A 231 -17.82 -20.21 -9.52
CA SER A 231 -17.77 -18.74 -9.61
C SER A 231 -18.41 -18.20 -10.89
N GLY A 232 -18.30 -18.95 -12.00
CA GLY A 232 -18.68 -18.49 -13.33
C GLY A 232 -17.75 -17.42 -13.93
N PHE A 233 -16.65 -17.06 -13.26
CA PHE A 233 -15.68 -16.08 -13.75
C PHE A 233 -14.57 -16.72 -14.58
N PHE A 234 -14.22 -16.06 -15.68
CA PHE A 234 -13.15 -16.49 -16.57
C PHE A 234 -12.31 -15.29 -17.02
N TYR A 235 -11.87 -14.48 -16.06
CA TYR A 235 -11.06 -13.29 -16.35
C TYR A 235 -9.67 -13.66 -16.87
N LYS A 236 -9.10 -12.77 -17.68
CA LYS A 236 -7.68 -12.82 -18.06
C LYS A 236 -6.88 -11.95 -17.10
N TRP A 237 -6.02 -12.58 -16.32
CA TRP A 237 -5.08 -11.90 -15.44
C TRP A 237 -3.68 -12.02 -16.04
N SER A 238 -2.98 -10.89 -16.11
CA SER A 238 -1.57 -10.80 -16.45
C SER A 238 -0.71 -11.02 -15.21
N VAL A 239 0.49 -11.54 -15.42
CA VAL A 239 1.53 -11.63 -14.40
C VAL A 239 2.50 -10.46 -14.62
N LEU A 240 2.89 -9.78 -13.54
CA LEU A 240 3.92 -8.73 -13.53
C LEU A 240 5.29 -9.31 -13.21
#